data_AF-A0A969PNE6-F1
#
_entry.id   AF-A0A969PNE6-F1
#
_cell.length_a   1.000
_cell.length_b   1.000
_cell.length_c   1.000
_cell.angle_alpha   90.00
_cell.angle_beta   90.00
_cell.angle_gamma   90.00
#
_symmetry.space_group_name_H-M   'P 1'
#
loop_
_entity.id
_entity.type
_entity.pdbx_description
1 polymer ?
#
loop_
_entity_poly.entity_id
_entity_poly.type
_entity_poly.pdbx_seq_one_letter_code
_entity_poly.pdbx_strand_id
1 'polypeptide(L)'
;MTPVRLHELNYGEIHQILVETVLEQMEESVEQSPLVYFPVVHERVESFLLVNWKDVFEDCRTLTVEEWKQSECFRLFEREVMQECLSNRFEQEMTDRIFSEDKEANA
;
A
#
# COMPACT_ATOMS: atom_id res chain seq x y z
N MET A 1 -0.19 7.76 24.43
CA MET A 1 -1.07 8.32 23.39
C MET A 1 -2.38 7.57 23.43
N THR A 2 -3.49 8.26 23.22
CA THR A 2 -4.81 7.61 23.11
C THR A 2 -4.84 6.88 21.75
N PRO A 3 -5.25 5.60 21.70
CA PRO A 3 -5.29 4.88 20.44
C PRO A 3 -6.37 5.48 19.52
N VAL A 4 -5.97 5.79 18.28
CA VAL A 4 -6.85 6.39 17.27
C VAL A 4 -7.77 5.33 16.69
N ARG A 5 -9.07 5.60 16.66
CA ARG A 5 -10.06 4.71 16.05
C ARG A 5 -10.20 5.00 14.57
N LEU A 6 -10.50 3.96 13.79
CA LEU A 6 -10.66 4.09 12.35
C LEU A 6 -11.69 5.16 11.97
N HIS A 7 -12.87 5.17 12.58
CA HIS A 7 -13.90 6.18 12.25
C HIS A 7 -13.50 7.65 12.50
N GLU A 8 -12.40 7.91 13.20
CA GLU A 8 -11.85 9.24 13.41
C GLU A 8 -10.96 9.68 12.24
N LEU A 9 -10.59 8.74 11.36
CA LEU A 9 -9.77 8.93 10.18
C LEU A 9 -10.63 9.15 8.94
N ASN A 10 -10.13 10.00 8.04
CA ASN A 10 -10.68 10.16 6.71
C ASN A 10 -9.97 9.26 5.68
N TYR A 11 -10.50 9.23 4.46
CA TYR A 11 -9.96 8.41 3.37
C TYR A 11 -8.47 8.66 3.12
N GLY A 12 -8.04 9.92 3.08
CA GLY A 12 -6.65 10.29 2.83
C GLY A 12 -5.72 9.82 3.95
N GLU A 13 -6.18 9.86 5.20
CA GLU A 13 -5.39 9.36 6.34
C GLU A 13 -5.23 7.84 6.29
N ILE A 14 -6.28 7.09 5.92
CA ILE A 14 -6.18 5.63 5.73
C ILE A 14 -5.29 5.29 4.55
N HIS A 15 -5.44 6.02 3.43
CA HIS A 15 -4.59 5.86 2.26
C HIS A 15 -3.11 6.06 2.60
N GLN A 16 -2.78 7.15 3.31
CA GLN A 16 -1.42 7.43 3.78
C GLN A 16 -0.88 6.29 4.66
N ILE A 17 -1.65 5.83 5.65
CA ILE A 17 -1.26 4.72 6.55
C ILE A 17 -0.93 3.45 5.76
N LEU A 18 -1.75 3.13 4.76
CA LEU A 18 -1.56 1.92 3.95
C LEU A 18 -0.35 2.04 3.02
N VAL A 19 -0.13 3.22 2.40
CA VAL A 19 1.07 3.49 1.58
C VAL A 19 2.34 3.36 2.43
N GLU A 20 2.38 4.02 3.58
CA GLU A 20 3.52 3.95 4.51
C GLU A 20 3.79 2.51 4.94
N THR A 21 2.75 1.75 5.28
CA THR A 21 2.88 0.35 5.68
C THR A 21 3.51 -0.52 4.58
N VAL A 22 3.18 -0.28 3.31
CA VAL A 22 3.81 -1.02 2.19
C VAL A 22 5.27 -0.63 2.03
N LEU A 23 5.57 0.67 2.08
CA LEU A 23 6.93 1.18 1.88
C LEU A 23 7.88 0.74 3.00
N GLU A 24 7.41 0.73 4.25
CA GLU A 24 8.15 0.19 5.39
C GLU A 24 8.47 -1.30 5.18
N GLN A 25 7.50 -2.10 4.72
CA GLN A 25 7.75 -3.51 4.48
C GLN A 25 8.68 -3.76 3.28
N MET A 26 8.63 -2.89 2.28
CA MET A 26 9.56 -2.90 1.15
C MET A 26 10.98 -2.56 1.59
N GLU A 27 11.18 -1.63 2.52
CA GLU A 27 12.51 -1.28 3.04
C GLU A 27 13.27 -2.50 3.58
N GLU A 28 12.54 -3.48 4.13
CA GLU A 28 13.11 -4.74 4.62
C GLU A 28 13.35 -5.80 3.54
N SER A 29 12.73 -5.65 2.35
CA SER A 29 12.56 -6.74 1.38
C SER A 29 13.22 -6.48 0.01
N VAL A 30 13.38 -5.22 -0.40
CA VAL A 30 13.90 -4.85 -1.73
C VAL A 30 15.28 -4.20 -1.64
N GLU A 31 16.11 -4.35 -2.67
CA GLU A 31 17.47 -3.77 -2.68
C GLU A 31 17.45 -2.26 -3.00
N GLN A 32 16.43 -1.79 -3.73
CA GLN A 32 16.29 -0.39 -4.11
C GLN A 32 15.53 0.41 -3.06
N SER A 33 15.74 1.74 -3.06
CA SER A 33 14.99 2.63 -2.15
C SER A 33 13.48 2.50 -2.38
N PRO A 34 12.66 2.29 -1.32
CA PRO A 34 11.20 2.21 -1.43
C PRO A 34 10.56 3.41 -2.15
N LEU A 35 11.21 4.58 -2.09
CA LEU A 35 10.74 5.80 -2.74
C LEU A 35 10.69 5.69 -4.27
N VAL A 36 11.49 4.83 -4.88
CA VAL A 36 11.42 4.54 -6.33
C VAL A 36 10.05 3.95 -6.68
N TYR A 37 9.48 3.16 -5.77
CA TYR A 37 8.20 2.49 -5.94
C TYR A 37 7.00 3.33 -5.45
N PHE A 38 7.24 4.47 -4.80
CA PHE A 38 6.20 5.31 -4.20
C PHE A 38 5.02 5.61 -5.15
N PRO A 39 5.23 6.08 -6.40
CA PRO A 39 4.11 6.40 -7.29
C PRO A 39 3.21 5.20 -7.57
N VAL A 40 3.81 4.02 -7.75
CA VAL A 40 3.09 2.79 -8.09
C VAL A 40 2.36 2.24 -6.87
N VAL A 41 3.02 2.23 -5.71
CA VAL A 41 2.40 1.84 -4.44
C VAL A 41 1.21 2.77 -4.13
N HIS A 42 1.38 4.08 -4.31
CA HIS A 42 0.33 5.06 -4.09
C HIS A 42 -0.91 4.78 -4.96
N GLU A 43 -0.73 4.59 -6.27
CA GLU A 43 -1.81 4.30 -7.22
C GLU A 43 -2.51 2.96 -6.90
N ARG A 44 -1.75 1.93 -6.52
CA ARG A 44 -2.31 0.62 -6.16
C ARG A 44 -3.13 0.67 -4.89
N VAL A 45 -2.63 1.33 -3.84
CA VAL A 45 -3.37 1.52 -2.59
C VAL A 45 -4.64 2.34 -2.85
N GLU A 46 -4.56 3.38 -3.67
CA GLU A 46 -5.72 4.17 -4.05
C GLU A 46 -6.77 3.34 -4.80
N SER A 47 -6.34 2.58 -5.81
CA SER A 47 -7.22 1.70 -6.58
C SER A 47 -7.88 0.64 -5.69
N PHE A 48 -7.13 0.05 -4.77
CA PHE A 48 -7.63 -0.92 -3.80
C PHE A 48 -8.70 -0.30 -2.88
N LEU A 49 -8.42 0.89 -2.32
CA LEU A 49 -9.37 1.57 -1.43
C LEU A 49 -10.63 2.02 -2.16
N LEU A 50 -10.54 2.45 -3.42
CA LEU A 50 -11.73 2.80 -4.23
C LEU A 50 -12.71 1.63 -4.37
N VAL A 51 -12.21 0.39 -4.41
CA VAL A 51 -13.03 -0.81 -4.56
C VAL A 51 -13.47 -1.35 -3.20
N ASN A 52 -12.56 -1.39 -2.23
CA ASN A 52 -12.74 -2.13 -0.98
C ASN A 52 -12.98 -1.23 0.25
N TRP A 53 -13.25 0.07 0.07
CA TRP A 53 -13.40 1.04 1.18
C TRP A 53 -14.31 0.53 2.30
N LYS A 54 -15.46 -0.02 1.92
CA LYS A 54 -16.43 -0.54 2.88
C LYS A 54 -15.84 -1.68 3.73
N ASP A 55 -15.28 -2.68 3.07
CA ASP A 55 -14.81 -3.91 3.73
C ASP A 55 -13.52 -3.67 4.53
N VAL A 56 -12.70 -2.73 4.08
CA VAL A 56 -11.41 -2.39 4.70
C VAL A 56 -11.59 -1.43 5.87
N PHE A 57 -12.51 -0.47 5.76
CA PHE A 57 -12.68 0.61 6.71
C PHE A 57 -14.05 0.62 7.39
N GLU A 58 -15.15 0.73 6.63
CA GLU A 58 -16.48 0.98 7.21
C GLU A 58 -16.95 -0.16 8.13
N ASP A 59 -16.72 -1.41 7.74
CA ASP A 59 -17.11 -2.60 8.51
C ASP A 59 -16.26 -2.78 9.78
N CYS A 60 -15.05 -2.21 9.80
CA CYS A 60 -14.11 -2.25 10.93
C CYS A 60 -13.98 -0.91 11.68
N ARG A 61 -14.78 0.10 11.34
CA ARG A 61 -14.62 1.50 11.79
C ARG A 61 -14.52 1.74 13.30
N THR A 62 -14.98 0.80 14.12
CA THR A 62 -14.97 0.89 15.58
C THR A 62 -13.62 0.49 16.20
N LEU A 63 -12.79 -0.24 15.46
CA LEU A 63 -11.46 -0.69 15.90
C LEU A 63 -10.48 0.47 16.00
N THR A 64 -9.45 0.32 16.83
CA THR A 64 -8.25 1.16 16.76
C THR A 64 -7.41 0.78 15.54
N VAL A 65 -6.49 1.65 15.12
CA VAL A 65 -5.56 1.33 14.02
C VAL A 65 -4.76 0.06 14.32
N GLU A 66 -4.30 -0.12 15.56
CA GLU A 66 -3.54 -1.31 15.97
C GLU A 66 -4.39 -2.58 15.96
N GLU A 67 -5.64 -2.50 16.45
CA GLU A 67 -6.58 -3.64 16.42
C GLU A 67 -6.95 -3.99 14.97
N TRP A 68 -7.14 -2.98 14.13
CA TRP A 68 -7.47 -3.15 12.72
C TRP A 68 -6.34 -3.85 11.97
N LYS A 69 -5.07 -3.48 12.20
CA LYS A 69 -3.89 -4.17 11.61
C LYS A 69 -3.82 -5.67 11.95
N GLN A 70 -4.51 -6.12 13.00
CA GLN A 70 -4.59 -7.53 13.39
C GLN A 70 -5.90 -8.22 12.93
N SER A 71 -6.82 -7.46 12.31
CA SER A 71 -8.15 -7.92 11.94
C SER A 71 -8.23 -8.47 10.51
N GLU A 72 -9.35 -9.14 10.18
CA GLU A 72 -9.61 -9.64 8.82
C GLU A 72 -9.71 -8.50 7.78
N CYS A 73 -10.14 -7.30 8.19
CA CYS A 73 -10.22 -6.13 7.30
C CYS A 73 -8.83 -5.74 6.76
N PHE A 74 -7.79 -5.88 7.59
CA PHE A 74 -6.42 -5.64 7.15
C PHE A 74 -5.84 -6.80 6.35
N ARG A 75 -6.23 -8.06 6.63
CA ARG A 75 -5.79 -9.21 5.82
C ARG A 75 -6.22 -9.14 4.36
N LEU A 76 -7.36 -8.50 4.07
CA LEU A 76 -7.78 -8.22 2.70
C LEU A 76 -6.72 -7.37 1.97
N PHE A 77 -6.25 -6.31 2.64
CA PHE A 77 -5.18 -5.45 2.14
C PHE A 77 -3.85 -6.20 1.98
N GLU A 78 -3.46 -7.01 2.97
CA GLU A 78 -2.24 -7.81 2.89
C GLU A 78 -2.24 -8.72 1.66
N ARG A 79 -3.36 -9.41 1.41
CA ARG A 79 -3.50 -10.35 0.31
C ARG A 79 -3.51 -9.67 -1.06
N GLU A 80 -4.20 -8.54 -1.19
CA GLU A 80 -4.43 -7.92 -2.50
C GLU A 80 -3.37 -6.90 -2.88
N VAL A 81 -2.73 -6.25 -1.90
CA VAL A 81 -1.74 -5.20 -2.18
C VAL A 81 -0.35 -5.63 -1.73
N MET A 82 -0.17 -6.00 -0.45
CA MET A 82 1.18 -6.28 0.07
C MET A 82 1.84 -7.47 -0.63
N GLN A 83 1.11 -8.58 -0.80
CA GLN A 83 1.66 -9.75 -1.50
C GLN A 83 2.06 -9.45 -2.96
N GLU A 84 1.35 -8.54 -3.62
CA GLU A 84 1.69 -8.14 -4.98
C GLU A 84 2.94 -7.26 -5.00
N CYS A 85 2.97 -6.19 -4.19
CA CYS A 85 4.06 -5.22 -4.14
C CYS A 85 5.37 -5.80 -3.59
N LEU A 86 5.31 -6.85 -2.75
CA LEU A 86 6.49 -7.50 -2.19
C LEU A 86 6.96 -8.71 -3.01
N SER A 87 6.30 -9.01 -4.14
CA SER A 87 6.71 -10.11 -4.99
C SER A 87 7.94 -9.75 -5.84
N ASN A 88 8.87 -10.69 -6.03
CA ASN A 88 10.01 -10.51 -6.94
C ASN A 88 9.56 -10.17 -8.38
N ARG A 89 8.34 -10.59 -8.75
CA ARG A 89 7.72 -10.24 -10.03
C ARG A 89 7.45 -8.73 -10.13
N PHE A 90 6.98 -8.11 -9.06
CA PHE A 90 6.74 -6.68 -9.03
C PHE A 90 8.04 -5.88 -9.18
N GLU A 91 9.11 -6.28 -8.47
CA GLU A 91 10.42 -5.63 -8.60
C GLU A 91 10.98 -5.75 -10.03
N GLN A 92 10.84 -6.90 -10.67
CA GLN A 92 11.23 -7.10 -12.08
C GLN A 92 10.39 -6.25 -13.05
N GLU A 93 9.06 -6.29 -12.92
CA GLU A 93 8.16 -5.50 -13.77
C GLU A 93 8.44 -4.00 -13.65
N MET A 94 8.76 -3.52 -12.44
CA MET A 94 9.07 -2.11 -12.26
C MET A 94 10.44 -1.71 -12.79
N THR A 95 11.44 -2.56 -12.58
CA THR A 95 12.78 -2.38 -13.13
C THR A 95 12.73 -2.31 -14.66
N ASP A 96 11.98 -3.20 -15.31
CA ASP A 96 11.79 -3.22 -16.76
C ASP A 96 11.10 -1.96 -17.27
N ARG A 97 10.09 -1.44 -16.55
CA ARG A 97 9.40 -0.19 -16.92
C ARG A 97 10.34 1.01 -16.87
N ILE A 98 11.09 1.14 -15.78
CA ILE A 98 12.07 2.23 -15.59
C ILE A 98 13.10 2.23 -16.72
N PHE A 99 13.68 1.06 -17.06
CA PHE A 99 14.65 0.95 -18.14
C PHE A 99 14.06 1.02 -19.56
N SER A 100 12.74 0.87 -19.71
CA SER A 100 12.06 1.07 -21.01
C SER A 100 11.84 2.54 -21.33
N GLU A 101 11.51 3.37 -20.33
CA GLU A 101 11.27 4.81 -20.50
C GLU A 101 12.56 5.56 -20.90
N ASP A 102 13.72 5.09 -20.44
CA ASP A 102 15.03 5.65 -20.82
C ASP A 102 15.39 5.45 -22.31
N LYS A 103 14.77 4.48 -22.99
CA LYS A 103 14.99 4.25 -24.44
C LYS A 103 14.14 5.16 -25.32
N GLU A 104 12.96 5.57 -24.86
CA GLU A 104 12.10 6.49 -25.61
C GLU A 104 12.53 7.95 -25.45
N ALA A 105 13.19 8.32 -24.33
CA ALA A 105 13.69 9.68 -24.12
C ALA A 105 14.98 10.03 -24.92
N ASN A 106 15.65 9.04 -25.53
CA ASN A 106 16.89 9.21 -26.30
C ASN A 106 16.76 8.83 -27.80
N ALA A 107 15.53 8.61 -28.30
CA ALA A 107 15.23 8.33 -29.70
C ALA A 107 14.57 9.54 -30.38
#